data_AF-A0A353R957-F1
#
_entry.id   AF-A0A353R957-F1
#
_cell.length_a   1.000
_cell.length_b   1.000
_cell.length_c   1.000
_cell.angle_alpha   90.00
_cell.angle_beta   90.00
_cell.angle_gamma   90.00
#
_symmetry.space_group_name_H-M   'P 1'
#
loop_
_entity.id
_entity.type
_entity.pdbx_description
1 polymer ?
#
loop_
_entity_poly.entity_id
_entity_poly.type
_entity_poly.pdbx_seq_one_letter_code
_entity_poly.pdbx_strand_id
1 'polypeptide(L)'
;MRGGIEALCTNEGPVLASSAGGGICGYNRNYSRITNSSNSGSIESMGDYAGGVCGYNETNGIVYNCKNTGSVKSNKYTGDIIGNDSSATAPKATSGAYSSLEMTSLKNLIKEFR
;
A
#
# COMPACT_ATOMS: atom_id res chain seq x y z
N MET A 1 5.05 24.64 9.60
CA MET A 1 6.05 23.54 9.60
C MET A 1 5.82 22.67 10.82
N ARG A 2 5.79 21.33 10.60
CA ARG A 2 5.65 20.15 11.48
C ARG A 2 4.57 19.27 10.81
N GLY A 3 4.91 18.34 9.91
CA GLY A 3 5.87 17.26 10.06
C GLY A 3 5.05 15.99 10.32
N GLY A 4 4.85 15.14 9.30
CA GLY A 4 3.90 14.04 9.37
C GLY A 4 4.16 12.97 8.31
N ILE A 5 5.41 12.48 8.34
CA ILE A 5 6.00 11.33 7.67
C ILE A 5 6.13 11.44 6.12
N GLU A 6 7.35 11.19 5.65
CA GLU A 6 7.72 10.85 4.28
C GLU A 6 8.18 9.39 4.37
N ALA A 7 7.28 8.43 4.25
CA ALA A 7 7.58 7.09 4.76
C ALA A 7 8.48 6.27 3.81
N LEU A 8 9.80 6.45 3.83
CA LEU A 8 10.78 5.51 3.27
C LEU A 8 10.95 4.28 4.19
N CYS A 9 9.83 3.67 4.58
CA CYS A 9 9.80 2.63 5.59
C CYS A 9 9.57 1.26 4.95
N THR A 10 10.25 0.25 5.47
CA THR A 10 10.03 -1.14 5.09
C THR A 10 9.62 -1.94 6.32
N ASN A 11 8.54 -2.72 6.18
CA ASN A 11 8.15 -3.71 7.19
C ASN A 11 8.22 -5.11 6.59
N GLU A 12 8.97 -6.00 7.24
CA GLU A 12 9.07 -7.43 6.87
C GLU A 12 8.47 -8.35 7.94
N GLY A 13 8.21 -7.82 9.14
CA GLY A 13 7.66 -8.56 10.26
C GLY A 13 6.13 -8.68 10.21
N PRO A 14 5.54 -9.70 10.85
CA PRO A 14 4.10 -9.82 10.93
C PRO A 14 3.49 -8.68 11.75
N VAL A 15 2.35 -8.16 11.30
CA VAL A 15 1.56 -7.14 12.01
C VAL A 15 0.23 -7.73 12.41
N LEU A 16 -0.05 -7.71 13.72
CA LEU A 16 -1.35 -8.03 14.29
C LEU A 16 -1.98 -6.74 14.83
N ALA A 17 -3.11 -6.32 14.27
CA ALA A 17 -3.81 -5.10 14.67
C ALA A 17 -5.20 -5.41 15.23
N SER A 18 -5.63 -4.70 16.28
CA SER A 18 -6.98 -4.84 16.84
C SER A 18 -8.03 -3.95 16.15
N SER A 19 -7.60 -3.02 15.30
CA SER A 19 -8.46 -1.99 14.71
C SER A 19 -8.20 -1.83 13.21
N ALA A 20 -7.37 -0.87 12.77
CA ALA A 20 -6.91 -0.79 11.39
C ALA A 20 -5.48 -1.31 11.28
N GLY A 21 -5.28 -2.32 10.43
CA GLY A 21 -3.97 -2.93 10.19
C GLY A 21 -3.28 -2.33 8.97
N GLY A 22 -2.08 -1.80 9.16
CA GLY A 22 -1.20 -1.46 8.04
C GLY A 22 0.23 -1.79 8.38
N GLY A 23 0.97 -2.32 7.40
CA GLY A 23 2.38 -2.68 7.59
C GLY A 23 3.26 -1.49 8.00
N ILE A 24 2.86 -0.28 7.57
CA ILE A 24 3.55 0.97 7.89
C ILE A 24 2.70 1.84 8.81
N CYS A 25 1.39 1.92 8.55
CA CYS A 25 0.51 2.80 9.31
C CYS A 25 -0.92 2.22 9.43
N GLY A 26 -1.48 2.20 10.63
CA GLY A 26 -2.89 1.84 10.80
C GLY A 26 -3.86 2.91 10.27
N TYR A 27 -3.62 4.18 10.64
CA TYR A 27 -4.48 5.31 10.29
C TYR A 27 -3.68 6.50 9.78
N ASN A 28 -3.85 6.83 8.51
CA ASN A 28 -3.23 8.00 7.90
C ASN A 28 -4.20 9.20 7.98
N ARG A 29 -3.91 10.17 8.87
CA ARG A 29 -4.80 11.30 9.21
C ARG A 29 -4.12 12.66 9.06
N ASN A 30 -4.89 13.75 9.09
CA ASN A 30 -4.39 15.12 9.24
C ASN A 30 -3.30 15.52 8.24
N TYR A 31 -3.54 15.35 6.92
CA TYR A 31 -2.58 15.70 5.87
C TYR A 31 -1.25 14.90 5.92
N SER A 32 -1.22 13.77 6.63
CA SER A 32 -0.07 12.88 6.68
C SER A 32 0.18 12.20 5.34
N ARG A 33 1.46 11.91 5.06
CA ARG A 33 1.91 11.31 3.81
C ARG A 33 2.63 9.99 4.09
N ILE A 34 2.33 8.97 3.30
CA ILE A 34 3.03 7.69 3.32
C ILE A 34 3.53 7.51 1.90
N THR A 35 4.84 7.61 1.70
CA THR A 35 5.40 7.70 0.36
C THR A 35 6.66 6.88 0.25
N ASN A 36 6.82 6.08 -0.80
CA ASN A 36 8.02 5.25 -1.03
C ASN A 36 8.23 4.16 0.04
N SER A 37 7.15 3.61 0.60
CA SER A 37 7.22 2.54 1.61
C SER A 37 7.02 1.16 1.01
N SER A 38 7.46 0.12 1.70
CA SER A 38 7.17 -1.26 1.32
C SER A 38 6.78 -2.13 2.50
N ASN A 39 5.85 -3.04 2.28
CA ASN A 39 5.55 -4.11 3.23
C ASN A 39 5.73 -5.48 2.56
N SER A 40 6.42 -6.39 3.24
CA SER A 40 6.49 -7.81 2.88
C SER A 40 6.01 -8.73 4.01
N GLY A 41 5.87 -8.19 5.23
CA GLY A 41 5.31 -8.91 6.36
C GLY A 41 3.81 -9.20 6.24
N SER A 42 3.35 -10.30 6.82
CA SER A 42 1.91 -10.61 6.84
C SER A 42 1.15 -9.68 7.75
N ILE A 43 -0.01 -9.18 7.31
CA ILE A 43 -0.88 -8.31 8.10
C ILE A 43 -2.19 -9.04 8.39
N GLU A 44 -2.52 -9.13 9.67
CA GLU A 44 -3.82 -9.59 10.15
C GLU A 44 -4.44 -8.54 11.06
N SER A 45 -5.54 -7.96 10.61
CA SER A 45 -6.35 -7.04 11.40
C SER A 45 -7.58 -7.77 11.94
N MET A 46 -7.78 -7.69 13.25
CA MET A 46 -9.02 -8.09 13.92
C MET A 46 -10.13 -7.04 13.81
N GLY A 47 -9.84 -5.85 13.26
CA GLY A 47 -10.86 -4.86 12.94
C GLY A 47 -11.24 -4.87 11.46
N ASP A 48 -12.02 -3.85 11.08
CA ASP A 48 -12.68 -3.83 9.78
C ASP A 48 -11.76 -3.47 8.61
N TYR A 49 -10.58 -2.92 8.87
CA TYR A 49 -9.72 -2.37 7.82
C TYR A 49 -8.32 -2.99 7.87
N ALA A 50 -7.82 -3.50 6.74
CA ALA A 50 -6.40 -3.78 6.56
C ALA A 50 -5.89 -3.41 5.18
N GLY A 51 -4.76 -2.71 5.13
CA GLY A 51 -4.03 -2.47 3.90
C GLY A 51 -2.58 -2.90 4.04
N GLY A 52 -1.93 -3.35 2.97
CA GLY A 52 -0.53 -3.74 3.04
C GLY A 52 0.39 -2.64 3.58
N VAL A 53 0.02 -1.37 3.35
CA VAL A 53 0.79 -0.21 3.80
C VAL A 53 -0.01 0.59 4.81
N CYS A 54 -1.26 0.92 4.48
CA CYS A 54 -2.14 1.76 5.28
C CYS A 54 -3.49 1.06 5.56
N GLY A 55 -3.89 0.92 6.82
CA GLY A 55 -5.21 0.36 7.14
C GLY A 55 -6.36 1.25 6.67
N TYR A 56 -6.40 2.50 7.14
CA TYR A 56 -7.41 3.49 6.81
C TYR A 56 -6.78 4.83 6.44
N ASN A 57 -7.05 5.31 5.23
CA ASN A 57 -6.61 6.61 4.76
C ASN A 57 -7.78 7.61 4.91
N GLU A 58 -7.63 8.57 5.82
CA GLU A 58 -8.64 9.58 6.10
C GLU A 58 -8.62 10.71 5.06
N THR A 59 -9.65 11.57 5.09
CA THR A 59 -9.70 12.82 4.31
C THR A 59 -8.37 13.58 4.35
N ASN A 60 -7.87 13.95 3.17
CA ASN A 60 -6.58 14.62 2.95
C ASN A 60 -5.33 13.78 3.26
N GLY A 61 -5.47 12.52 3.68
CA GLY A 61 -4.38 11.57 3.80
C GLY A 61 -3.83 11.19 2.42
N ILE A 62 -2.51 11.03 2.35
CA ILE A 62 -1.80 10.69 1.11
C ILE A 62 -1.02 9.41 1.32
N VAL A 63 -1.30 8.40 0.50
CA VAL A 63 -0.39 7.26 0.29
C VAL A 63 0.15 7.40 -1.13
N TYR A 64 1.38 7.04 -1.45
CA TYR A 64 1.89 7.16 -2.82
C TYR A 64 3.14 6.32 -3.03
N ASN A 65 3.29 5.71 -4.20
CA ASN A 65 4.49 4.93 -4.55
C ASN A 65 4.89 3.91 -3.45
N CYS A 66 3.92 3.21 -2.88
CA CYS A 66 4.17 2.23 -1.83
C CYS A 66 3.88 0.83 -2.35
N LYS A 67 4.66 -0.17 -1.95
CA LYS A 67 4.50 -1.57 -2.39
C LYS A 67 4.05 -2.46 -1.25
N ASN A 68 3.28 -3.48 -1.56
CA ASN A 68 3.05 -4.60 -0.68
C ASN A 68 3.32 -5.92 -1.41
N THR A 69 3.98 -6.86 -0.76
CA THR A 69 4.13 -8.25 -1.17
C THR A 69 3.70 -9.23 -0.07
N GLY A 70 3.40 -8.74 1.13
CA GLY A 70 2.89 -9.55 2.24
C GLY A 70 1.41 -9.85 2.07
N SER A 71 0.95 -10.94 2.69
CA SER A 71 -0.49 -11.23 2.76
C SER A 71 -1.20 -10.22 3.65
N VAL A 72 -2.45 -9.89 3.31
CA VAL A 72 -3.27 -8.94 4.07
C VAL A 72 -4.62 -9.56 4.35
N LYS A 73 -5.07 -9.51 5.60
CA LYS A 73 -6.37 -10.02 6.05
C LYS A 73 -7.04 -9.04 7.01
N SER A 74 -8.35 -8.84 6.83
CA SER A 74 -9.23 -8.08 7.73
C SER A 74 -10.62 -8.71 7.79
N ASN A 75 -11.49 -8.17 8.65
CA ASN A 75 -12.88 -8.63 8.73
C ASN A 75 -13.76 -8.14 7.58
N LYS A 76 -13.46 -6.98 6.97
CA LYS A 76 -14.41 -6.31 6.06
C LYS A 76 -13.77 -5.67 4.83
N TYR A 77 -12.79 -4.80 5.01
CA TYR A 77 -12.17 -4.02 3.95
C TYR A 77 -10.67 -4.29 3.91
N THR A 78 -10.29 -5.11 2.93
CA THR A 78 -8.90 -5.48 2.67
C THR A 78 -8.46 -4.85 1.36
N GLY A 79 -7.27 -4.26 1.34
CA GLY A 79 -6.65 -3.79 0.11
C GLY A 79 -5.15 -4.03 0.08
N ASP A 80 -4.60 -4.14 -1.13
CA ASP A 80 -3.16 -4.43 -1.29
C ASP A 80 -2.29 -3.36 -0.62
N ILE A 81 -2.62 -2.09 -0.79
CA ILE A 81 -1.87 -0.97 -0.19
C ILE A 81 -2.71 -0.27 0.87
N ILE A 82 -3.96 0.08 0.56
CA ILE A 82 -4.88 0.78 1.47
C ILE A 82 -6.12 -0.09 1.70
N GLY A 83 -6.49 -0.34 2.96
CA GLY A 83 -7.69 -1.11 3.30
C GLY A 83 -8.99 -0.35 3.00
N ASN A 84 -9.05 0.91 3.41
CA ASN A 84 -10.14 1.82 3.05
C ASN A 84 -9.59 3.23 2.81
N ASP A 85 -9.95 3.80 1.67
CA ASP A 85 -9.54 5.15 1.27
C ASP A 85 -10.77 6.06 1.26
N SER A 86 -10.82 6.98 2.21
CA SER A 86 -11.84 8.03 2.30
C SER A 86 -11.34 9.37 1.76
N SER A 87 -10.12 9.42 1.22
CA SER A 87 -9.57 10.66 0.65
C SER A 87 -10.27 10.98 -0.67
N ALA A 88 -10.92 12.15 -0.76
CA ALA A 88 -11.66 12.59 -1.94
C ALA A 88 -10.78 12.93 -3.16
N THR A 89 -9.49 12.56 -3.17
CA THR A 89 -8.53 12.88 -4.25
C THR A 89 -7.82 11.62 -4.75
N ALA A 90 -8.18 11.15 -5.95
CA ALA A 90 -7.62 9.97 -6.62
C ALA A 90 -6.15 10.16 -7.09
N PRO A 91 -5.41 9.10 -7.49
CA PRO A 91 -5.27 7.75 -6.95
C PRO A 91 -3.90 7.56 -6.25
N LYS A 92 -3.82 6.76 -5.18
CA LYS A 92 -2.69 6.85 -4.22
C LYS A 92 -2.08 5.53 -3.73
N ALA A 93 -2.42 4.43 -4.38
CA ALA A 93 -1.89 3.11 -4.07
C ALA A 93 -1.37 2.46 -5.35
N THR A 94 -0.06 2.49 -5.58
CA THR A 94 0.54 1.67 -6.66
C THR A 94 0.93 0.35 -6.04
N SER A 95 0.04 -0.64 -5.96
CA SER A 95 0.52 -1.99 -5.67
C SER A 95 1.54 -2.35 -6.75
N GLY A 96 2.74 -2.77 -6.36
CA GLY A 96 3.70 -3.37 -7.29
C GLY A 96 3.20 -4.71 -7.87
N ALA A 97 1.91 -5.02 -7.70
CA ALA A 97 1.15 -6.10 -8.31
C ALA A 97 0.29 -5.64 -9.50
N TYR A 98 0.29 -4.34 -9.85
CA TYR A 98 0.31 -4.05 -11.29
C TYR A 98 1.61 -4.64 -11.76
N SER A 99 1.49 -5.79 -12.44
CA SER A 99 2.46 -6.24 -13.41
C SER A 99 3.14 -5.00 -13.95
N SER A 100 4.45 -4.96 -13.83
CA SER A 100 5.22 -4.33 -14.86
C SER A 100 4.46 -4.64 -16.16
N LEU A 101 3.91 -3.60 -16.81
CA LEU A 101 4.23 -3.46 -18.22
C LEU A 101 5.77 -3.47 -18.24
N GLU A 102 6.35 -4.65 -18.04
CA GLU A 102 7.50 -5.11 -18.77
C GLU A 102 6.99 -4.85 -20.16
N MET A 103 7.36 -3.67 -20.67
CA MET A 103 7.60 -3.51 -22.07
C MET A 103 8.74 -4.49 -22.33
N THR A 104 8.41 -5.80 -22.31
CA THR A 104 9.30 -6.89 -22.64
C THR A 104 9.67 -6.55 -24.05
N SER A 105 10.86 -5.97 -24.13
CA SER A 105 11.25 -5.00 -25.12
C SER A 105 10.84 -5.41 -26.54
N LEU A 106 10.63 -4.45 -27.45
CA LEU A 106 10.50 -4.62 -28.91
C LEU A 106 11.46 -5.69 -29.50
N LYS A 107 12.56 -5.98 -28.80
CA LYS A 107 13.48 -7.10 -28.98
C LYS A 107 12.85 -8.51 -29.06
N ASN A 108 11.69 -8.78 -28.45
CA ASN A 108 11.05 -10.11 -28.53
C ASN A 108 10.16 -10.27 -29.77
N LEU A 109 9.55 -9.19 -30.27
CA LEU A 109 8.72 -9.24 -31.48
C LEU A 109 9.56 -9.52 -32.75
N ILE A 110 10.83 -9.11 -32.77
CA ILE A 110 11.72 -9.30 -33.93
C ILE A 110 12.26 -10.75 -34.00
N LYS A 111 12.19 -11.53 -32.91
CA LYS A 111 12.65 -12.92 -32.89
C LYS A 111 11.66 -13.90 -33.51
N GLU A 112 10.38 -13.54 -33.64
CA GLU A 112 9.36 -14.37 -34.30
C GLU A 112 9.28 -14.14 -35.83
N PHE A 113 10.01 -13.14 -36.35
CA PHE A 113 10.13 -12.87 -37.78
C PHE A 113 11.49 -13.30 -38.38
N ARG A 114 12.17 -14.28 -37.76
CA ARG A 114 13.37 -14.92 -38.32
C ARG A 114 13.14 -16.39 -38.58
#